data_AF-A0A485MFL4-F1
#
_entry.id   AF-A0A485MFL4-F1
#
_cell.length_a   1.000
_cell.length_b   1.000
_cell.length_c   1.000
_cell.angle_alpha   90.00
_cell.angle_beta   90.00
_cell.angle_gamma   90.00
#
_symmetry.space_group_name_H-M   'P 1'
#
loop_
_entity.id
_entity.type
_entity.pdbx_description
1 polymer ?
#
loop_
_entity_poly.entity_id
_entity_poly.type
_entity_poly.pdbx_seq_one_letter_code
_entity_poly.pdbx_strand_id
1 'polypeptide(L)'
;MADITLPSHPLFLPEADSYLTRFTVPQTYNYSVLLVDPAAHTLYVGARDTIFALSLPFSGERPRRIDWMVPEAHRQNCRKKGKKEDECHNFVQILAIANASHLLTCGTFAFDPKCGVIDVSSFQQVERLESGRGKCPFEPAQRSAAVMAGGVLYAATVKNYLGTEPIISRAVGRAEDWIRTETLPSWLNAPAFVAAVALSPADWGDEDGDDEIYFFFTETSRAFDSYERIKVPRVARVCAGDLGGRKTLQHRWTTFLKADLLCPGPEHGRASSVLQDMAILRPEHGSGTLIFYGIFSSQWEGAAISAVCAFLPQDIRTVLNGPFRELKHDCNRGLPVMDNDVPQPRPGECIANNMKLHQFGSSLSLPDRVLTFIRDHPLMDRPVFPADGHPLLVTTDTAYLRIVAHRVTSLSGKEYDVLYLGTEDGHLHRAVQIGAQLSVLEDLALFPEPQPIESMKLYQNWLLVGSHTEVTQVNTTNCGRLQSCSECILAQDPVCAWSFRLDACVAHAGEHGGLVQDIESADVSSLCPKEPGGLYGLGKCGWSG
;
A
#
# COMPACT_ATOMS: atom_id res chain seq x y z
N MET A 1 26.11 6.26 22.58
CA MET A 1 26.39 6.81 21.25
C MET A 1 25.29 7.80 20.98
N ALA A 2 25.63 9.08 20.86
CA ALA A 2 24.63 10.11 20.64
C ALA A 2 24.16 10.01 19.20
N ASP A 3 22.85 9.83 19.01
CA ASP A 3 22.16 9.82 17.74
C ASP A 3 22.29 11.24 17.15
N ILE A 4 23.09 11.41 16.11
CA ILE A 4 23.16 12.66 15.34
C ILE A 4 22.29 12.45 14.10
N THR A 5 20.98 12.33 14.30
CA THR A 5 20.03 12.67 13.24
C THR A 5 20.00 14.19 13.15
N LEU A 6 20.64 14.75 12.12
CA LEU A 6 20.43 16.15 11.75
C LEU A 6 18.92 16.36 11.52
N PRO A 7 18.31 17.43 12.06
CA PRO A 7 16.92 17.74 11.72
C PRO A 7 16.86 18.01 10.22
N SER A 8 16.11 17.18 9.47
CA SER A 8 15.75 17.49 8.10
C SER A 8 14.97 18.81 8.12
N HIS A 9 15.59 19.89 7.64
CA HIS A 9 14.86 21.14 7.49
C HIS A 9 13.85 20.98 6.35
N PRO A 10 12.56 21.28 6.56
CA PRO A 10 11.56 21.19 5.51
C PRO A 10 11.97 22.12 4.36
N LEU A 11 11.99 21.60 3.14
CA LEU A 11 12.19 22.45 1.96
C LEU A 11 10.98 23.37 1.82
N PHE A 12 11.21 24.69 1.84
CA PHE A 12 10.14 25.66 1.67
C PHE A 12 9.56 25.56 0.24
N LEU A 13 8.24 25.67 0.10
CA LEU A 13 7.50 25.56 -1.17
C LEU A 13 8.12 26.29 -2.38
N PRO A 14 8.72 27.51 -2.26
CA PRO A 14 9.36 28.17 -3.40
C PRO A 14 10.58 27.43 -3.96
N GLU A 15 11.31 26.67 -3.13
CA GLU A 15 12.44 25.83 -3.56
C GLU A 15 11.93 24.49 -4.14
N ALA A 16 10.82 23.99 -3.60
CA ALA A 16 10.14 22.77 -4.07
C ALA A 16 9.57 22.89 -5.49
N ASP A 17 9.02 24.05 -5.86
CA ASP A 17 8.36 24.27 -7.15
C ASP A 17 9.25 24.00 -8.38
N SER A 18 10.57 24.00 -8.24
CA SER A 18 11.52 23.75 -9.35
C SER A 18 11.52 22.29 -9.85
N TYR A 19 10.98 21.33 -9.09
CA TYR A 19 10.98 19.91 -9.44
C TYR A 19 9.62 19.21 -9.29
N LEU A 20 8.57 20.00 -9.04
CA LEU A 20 7.19 19.55 -8.97
C LEU A 20 6.46 19.94 -10.25
N THR A 21 5.76 18.99 -10.86
CA THR A 21 4.80 19.28 -11.93
C THR A 21 3.40 18.94 -11.45
N ARG A 22 2.50 19.92 -11.47
CA ARG A 22 1.14 19.78 -10.94
C ARG A 22 0.13 19.64 -12.06
N PHE A 23 -0.83 18.73 -11.88
CA PHE A 23 -2.02 18.61 -12.70
C PHE A 23 -3.26 18.89 -11.85
N THR A 24 -4.05 19.87 -12.28
CA THR A 24 -5.33 20.21 -11.65
C THR A 24 -6.33 20.68 -12.70
N VAL A 25 -7.60 20.40 -12.47
CA VAL A 25 -8.72 20.88 -13.28
C VAL A 25 -9.68 21.66 -12.39
N PRO A 26 -10.10 22.87 -12.78
CA PRO A 26 -11.04 23.66 -12.00
C PRO A 26 -12.31 22.86 -11.66
N GLN A 27 -12.79 23.01 -10.43
CA GLN A 27 -14.01 22.35 -9.92
C GLN A 27 -13.95 20.82 -9.89
N THR A 28 -12.76 20.22 -9.98
CA THR A 28 -12.54 18.78 -9.80
C THR A 28 -11.71 18.54 -8.55
N TYR A 29 -12.11 17.55 -7.75
CA TYR A 29 -11.54 17.26 -6.45
C TYR A 29 -11.37 15.75 -6.24
N ASN A 30 -10.67 15.35 -5.18
CA ASN A 30 -10.44 13.98 -4.74
C ASN A 30 -9.74 13.12 -5.80
N TYR A 31 -8.52 13.48 -6.19
CA TYR A 31 -7.68 12.70 -7.11
C TYR A 31 -7.09 11.47 -6.38
N SER A 32 -7.96 10.56 -5.97
CA SER A 32 -7.69 9.55 -4.95
C SER A 32 -7.23 8.19 -5.51
N VAL A 33 -7.43 7.93 -6.81
CA VAL A 33 -7.06 6.65 -7.44
C VAL A 33 -6.08 6.89 -8.57
N LEU A 34 -4.88 6.34 -8.45
CA LEU A 34 -3.82 6.40 -9.46
C LEU A 34 -3.54 5.01 -10.01
N LEU A 35 -3.65 4.86 -11.33
CA LEU A 35 -3.28 3.66 -12.06
C LEU A 35 -2.30 4.04 -13.18
N VAL A 36 -1.08 3.54 -13.08
CA VAL A 36 -0.07 3.69 -14.14
C VAL A 36 -0.20 2.53 -15.11
N ASP A 37 -0.22 2.83 -16.41
CA ASP A 37 0.01 1.88 -17.49
C ASP A 37 1.43 2.10 -18.05
N PRO A 38 2.39 1.24 -17.67
CA PRO A 38 3.78 1.37 -18.12
C PRO A 38 3.96 1.24 -19.62
N ALA A 39 3.13 0.43 -20.29
CA ALA A 39 3.26 0.16 -21.72
C ALA A 39 2.75 1.34 -22.56
N ALA A 40 1.69 1.99 -22.09
CA ALA A 40 1.12 3.17 -22.74
C ALA A 40 1.74 4.50 -22.26
N HIS A 41 2.71 4.47 -21.33
CA HIS A 41 3.25 5.68 -20.68
C HIS A 41 2.14 6.63 -20.19
N THR A 42 1.08 6.07 -19.60
CA THR A 42 -0.14 6.80 -19.26
C THR A 42 -0.48 6.65 -17.78
N LEU A 43 -0.83 7.75 -17.12
CA LEU A 43 -1.44 7.77 -15.80
C LEU A 43 -2.96 7.94 -15.95
N TYR A 44 -3.73 6.96 -15.48
CA TYR A 44 -5.15 7.09 -15.27
C TYR A 44 -5.44 7.59 -13.86
N VAL A 45 -6.27 8.63 -13.75
CA VAL A 45 -6.63 9.25 -12.47
C VAL A 45 -8.14 9.17 -12.28
N GLY A 46 -8.55 8.50 -11.21
CA GLY A 46 -9.93 8.49 -10.74
C GLY A 46 -10.14 9.64 -9.77
N ALA A 47 -11.06 10.54 -10.09
CA ALA A 47 -11.42 11.68 -9.28
C ALA A 47 -12.92 11.65 -8.91
N ARG A 48 -13.39 12.70 -8.23
CA ARG A 48 -14.83 12.94 -8.08
C ARG A 48 -15.46 13.26 -9.44
N ASP A 49 -16.46 12.46 -9.80
CA ASP A 49 -17.26 12.48 -11.01
C ASP A 49 -16.50 12.38 -12.34
N THR A 50 -15.18 12.19 -12.31
CA THR A 50 -14.34 12.33 -13.50
C THR A 50 -13.22 11.30 -13.50
N ILE A 51 -12.85 10.81 -14.69
CA ILE A 51 -11.67 9.97 -14.91
C ILE A 51 -10.79 10.64 -15.95
N PHE A 52 -9.49 10.77 -15.67
CA PHE A 52 -8.50 11.35 -16.58
C PHE A 52 -7.54 10.30 -17.11
N ALA A 53 -7.00 10.53 -18.31
CA ALA A 53 -5.79 9.89 -18.80
C ALA A 53 -4.75 10.97 -19.15
N LEU A 54 -3.58 10.86 -18.53
CA LEU A 54 -2.47 11.81 -18.60
C LEU A 54 -1.25 11.12 -19.19
N SER A 55 -0.61 11.73 -20.18
CA SER A 55 0.69 11.29 -20.67
C SER A 55 1.76 11.47 -19.59
N LEU A 56 2.65 10.50 -19.45
CA LEU A 56 3.81 10.58 -18.55
C LEU A 56 5.11 10.75 -19.36
N PRO A 57 6.03 11.65 -18.95
CA PRO A 57 5.85 12.67 -17.91
C PRO A 57 4.81 13.72 -18.32
N PHE A 58 4.31 14.52 -17.37
CA PHE A 58 3.32 15.56 -17.67
C PHE A 58 3.86 16.56 -18.69
N SER A 59 3.21 16.62 -19.85
CA SER A 59 3.61 17.46 -20.99
C SER A 59 2.85 18.78 -21.06
N GLY A 60 1.90 19.03 -20.15
CA GLY A 60 0.96 20.16 -20.22
C GLY A 60 -0.10 20.01 -21.32
N GLU A 61 -0.12 18.88 -22.03
CA GLU A 61 -1.16 18.54 -22.99
C GLU A 61 -2.52 18.43 -22.31
N ARG A 62 -3.59 18.72 -23.06
CA ARG A 62 -4.94 18.55 -22.53
C ARG A 62 -5.20 17.07 -22.25
N PRO A 63 -5.59 16.70 -21.01
CA PRO A 63 -5.88 15.32 -20.67
C PRO A 63 -7.08 14.81 -21.47
N ARG A 64 -7.10 13.50 -21.72
CA ARG A 64 -8.35 12.84 -22.09
C ARG A 64 -9.18 12.69 -20.83
N ARG A 65 -10.50 12.88 -20.94
CA ARG A 65 -11.41 12.99 -19.81
C ARG A 65 -12.70 12.25 -20.08
N ILE A 66 -13.18 11.52 -19.08
CA ILE A 66 -14.51 10.93 -19.02
C ILE A 66 -15.26 11.57 -17.86
N ASP A 67 -16.38 12.21 -18.15
CA ASP A 67 -17.33 12.67 -17.14
C ASP A 67 -18.26 11.52 -16.75
N TRP A 68 -18.10 11.05 -15.51
CA TRP A 68 -18.90 9.97 -14.93
C TRP A 68 -19.72 10.47 -13.74
N MET A 69 -20.46 11.55 -14.00
CA MET A 69 -21.33 12.23 -13.03
C MET A 69 -22.58 11.41 -12.68
N VAL A 70 -23.06 11.59 -11.44
CA VAL A 70 -24.34 11.04 -11.00
C VAL A 70 -25.50 11.91 -11.51
N PRO A 71 -26.53 11.33 -12.14
CA PRO A 71 -27.73 12.08 -12.54
C PRO A 71 -28.41 12.78 -11.37
N GLU A 72 -28.93 13.99 -11.58
CA GLU A 72 -29.50 14.82 -10.51
C GLU A 72 -30.65 14.13 -9.74
N ALA A 73 -31.47 13.31 -10.42
CA ALA A 73 -32.50 12.51 -9.76
C ALA A 73 -31.94 11.53 -8.72
N HIS A 74 -30.77 10.92 -9.00
CA HIS A 74 -30.09 10.02 -8.07
C HIS A 74 -29.44 10.80 -6.93
N ARG A 75 -28.86 11.97 -7.20
CA ARG A 75 -28.33 12.88 -6.17
C ARG A 75 -29.41 13.36 -5.21
N GLN A 76 -30.59 13.72 -5.73
CA GLN A 76 -31.79 14.01 -4.92
C GLN A 76 -32.19 12.84 -4.03
N ASN A 77 -32.18 11.62 -4.56
CA ASN A 77 -32.52 10.43 -3.78
C ASN A 77 -31.49 10.14 -2.68
N CYS A 78 -30.20 10.34 -2.94
CA CYS A 78 -29.13 10.26 -1.95
C CYS A 78 -29.35 11.26 -0.80
N ARG A 79 -29.64 12.53 -1.10
CA ARG A 79 -29.99 13.54 -0.09
C ARG A 79 -31.23 13.21 0.72
N LYS A 80 -32.28 12.69 0.07
CA LYS A 80 -33.52 12.25 0.75
C LYS A 80 -33.26 11.13 1.76
N LYS A 81 -32.16 10.37 1.61
CA LYS A 81 -31.69 9.36 2.57
C LYS A 81 -30.82 9.94 3.69
N GLY A 82 -30.69 11.28 3.78
CA GLY A 82 -29.99 11.99 4.85
C GLY A 82 -28.48 12.15 4.65
N LYS A 83 -27.95 11.87 3.46
CA LYS A 83 -26.53 12.08 3.12
C LYS A 83 -26.27 13.53 2.69
N LYS A 84 -25.05 14.01 2.91
CA LYS A 84 -24.66 15.38 2.56
C LYS A 84 -24.50 15.54 1.05
N GLU A 85 -24.65 16.78 0.56
CA GLU A 85 -24.57 17.08 -0.88
C GLU A 85 -23.20 16.71 -1.50
N ASP A 86 -22.11 16.94 -0.76
CA ASP A 86 -20.73 16.62 -1.12
C ASP A 86 -20.49 15.10 -1.23
N GLU A 87 -21.18 14.30 -0.42
CA GLU A 87 -21.10 12.83 -0.46
C GLU A 87 -21.95 12.22 -1.60
N CYS A 88 -22.93 12.95 -2.13
CA CYS A 88 -23.85 12.49 -3.18
C CYS A 88 -23.27 12.67 -4.59
N HIS A 89 -22.00 12.32 -4.77
CA HIS A 89 -21.27 12.32 -6.04
C HIS A 89 -20.76 10.91 -6.37
N ASN A 90 -20.21 10.74 -7.57
CA ASN A 90 -19.51 9.51 -7.92
C ASN A 90 -18.03 9.65 -7.60
N PHE A 91 -17.56 8.99 -6.56
CA PHE A 91 -16.13 8.95 -6.26
C PHE A 91 -15.58 7.68 -6.89
N VAL A 92 -14.66 7.81 -7.84
CA VAL A 92 -13.98 6.66 -8.43
C VAL A 92 -13.12 6.01 -7.33
N GLN A 93 -13.26 4.70 -7.15
CA GLN A 93 -12.61 3.94 -6.08
C GLN A 93 -11.70 2.84 -6.64
N ILE A 94 -11.97 2.38 -7.87
CA ILE A 94 -11.19 1.33 -8.53
C ILE A 94 -10.90 1.77 -9.96
N LEU A 95 -9.62 1.67 -10.34
CA LEU A 95 -9.14 1.65 -11.71
C LEU A 95 -8.16 0.49 -11.81
N ALA A 96 -8.38 -0.40 -12.77
CA ALA A 96 -7.46 -1.50 -13.02
C ALA A 96 -7.39 -1.85 -14.51
N ILE A 97 -6.24 -2.32 -14.97
CA ILE A 97 -6.08 -2.83 -16.33
C ILE A 97 -6.80 -4.19 -16.39
N ALA A 98 -7.88 -4.28 -17.15
CA ALA A 98 -8.62 -5.53 -17.31
C ALA A 98 -8.01 -6.42 -18.38
N ASN A 99 -7.56 -5.80 -19.47
CA ASN A 99 -6.81 -6.41 -20.56
C ASN A 99 -6.14 -5.29 -21.39
N ALA A 100 -5.47 -5.65 -22.48
CA ALA A 100 -4.74 -4.70 -23.34
C ALA A 100 -5.60 -3.58 -23.97
N SER A 101 -6.92 -3.73 -24.00
CA SER A 101 -7.84 -2.77 -24.65
C SER A 101 -8.79 -2.07 -23.67
N HIS A 102 -8.98 -2.62 -22.47
CA HIS A 102 -9.99 -2.14 -21.54
C HIS A 102 -9.44 -1.96 -20.13
N LEU A 103 -9.88 -0.87 -19.50
CA LEU A 103 -9.80 -0.70 -18.05
C LEU A 103 -11.11 -1.15 -17.40
N LEU A 104 -11.01 -1.66 -16.19
CA LEU A 104 -12.14 -1.81 -15.27
C LEU A 104 -12.19 -0.60 -14.34
N THR A 105 -13.36 -0.01 -14.17
CA THR A 105 -13.58 1.07 -13.19
C THR A 105 -14.79 0.82 -12.31
N CYS A 106 -14.72 1.26 -11.07
CA CYS A 106 -15.85 1.30 -10.16
C CYS A 106 -15.87 2.61 -9.36
N GLY A 107 -17.07 3.09 -9.03
CA GLY A 107 -17.24 4.27 -8.19
C GLY A 107 -18.50 4.19 -7.30
N THR A 108 -18.53 5.03 -6.26
CA THR A 108 -19.58 5.04 -5.23
C THR A 108 -20.96 5.43 -5.78
N PHE A 109 -20.97 6.22 -6.85
CA PHE A 109 -22.15 6.66 -7.60
C PHE A 109 -23.32 7.11 -6.70
N ALA A 110 -23.05 8.01 -5.75
CA ALA A 110 -23.97 8.51 -4.74
C ALA A 110 -24.64 7.40 -3.89
N PHE A 111 -23.82 6.54 -3.28
CA PHE A 111 -24.25 5.40 -2.47
C PHE A 111 -25.08 4.37 -3.25
N ASP A 112 -24.82 4.21 -4.54
CA ASP A 112 -25.33 3.12 -5.37
C ASP A 112 -24.22 2.60 -6.31
N PRO A 113 -23.20 1.92 -5.76
CA PRO A 113 -21.94 1.66 -6.45
C PRO A 113 -22.15 1.05 -7.83
N LYS A 114 -21.42 1.58 -8.82
CA LYS A 114 -21.43 1.09 -10.20
C LYS A 114 -20.03 0.69 -10.63
N CYS A 115 -19.96 -0.33 -11.46
CA CYS A 115 -18.74 -0.69 -12.18
C CYS A 115 -19.02 -0.70 -13.68
N GLY A 116 -17.97 -0.60 -14.48
CA GLY A 116 -18.04 -0.73 -15.93
C GLY A 116 -16.63 -0.83 -16.51
N VAL A 117 -16.55 -0.84 -17.84
CA VAL A 117 -15.28 -0.90 -18.56
C VAL A 117 -15.06 0.35 -19.40
N ILE A 118 -13.81 0.74 -19.56
CA ILE A 118 -13.42 1.87 -20.40
C ILE A 118 -12.57 1.32 -21.54
N ASP A 119 -12.98 1.55 -22.78
CA ASP A 119 -12.14 1.30 -23.94
C ASP A 119 -11.00 2.33 -23.96
N VAL A 120 -9.76 1.84 -23.88
CA VAL A 120 -8.55 2.67 -23.77
C VAL A 120 -8.33 3.51 -25.02
N SER A 121 -8.69 2.97 -26.19
CA SER A 121 -8.45 3.61 -27.48
C SER A 121 -9.31 4.86 -27.69
N SER A 122 -10.60 4.80 -27.32
CA SER A 122 -11.57 5.88 -27.48
C SER A 122 -11.64 6.77 -26.24
N PHE A 123 -11.62 6.19 -25.03
CA PHE A 123 -11.68 6.87 -23.72
C PHE A 123 -12.76 7.96 -23.66
N GLN A 124 -13.98 7.63 -24.08
CA GLN A 124 -15.09 8.58 -24.16
C GLN A 124 -16.11 8.43 -23.02
N GLN A 125 -16.33 7.21 -22.54
CA GLN A 125 -17.36 6.90 -21.54
C GLN A 125 -17.03 5.61 -20.78
N VAL A 126 -17.75 5.39 -19.68
CA VAL A 126 -17.78 4.09 -18.98
C VAL A 126 -18.88 3.24 -19.60
N GLU A 127 -18.50 2.11 -20.18
CA GLU A 127 -19.38 1.18 -20.88
C GLU A 127 -19.78 -0.01 -20.01
N ARG A 128 -20.81 -0.73 -20.45
CA ARG A 128 -21.28 -2.00 -19.84
C ARG A 128 -21.49 -1.88 -18.32
N LEU A 129 -22.18 -0.81 -17.91
CA LEU A 129 -22.45 -0.54 -16.51
C LEU A 129 -23.15 -1.71 -15.82
N GLU A 130 -22.63 -2.09 -14.67
CA GLU A 130 -23.15 -3.13 -13.80
C GLU A 130 -23.17 -2.66 -12.34
N SER A 131 -23.83 -3.44 -11.48
CA SER A 131 -23.81 -3.20 -10.04
C SER A 131 -22.40 -3.39 -9.47
N GLY A 132 -21.87 -2.35 -8.83
CA GLY A 132 -20.62 -2.38 -8.08
C GLY A 132 -20.76 -2.88 -6.63
N ARG A 133 -21.96 -3.29 -6.23
CA ARG A 133 -22.24 -3.79 -4.88
C ARG A 133 -21.38 -5.02 -4.55
N GLY A 134 -20.58 -4.94 -3.49
CA GLY A 134 -19.61 -5.96 -3.11
C GLY A 134 -18.28 -5.93 -3.90
N LYS A 135 -18.15 -5.02 -4.88
CA LYS A 135 -16.89 -4.71 -5.58
C LYS A 135 -16.30 -3.37 -5.10
N CYS A 136 -17.17 -2.39 -4.87
CA CYS A 136 -16.84 -1.01 -4.54
C CYS A 136 -17.67 -0.54 -3.31
N PRO A 137 -17.10 0.31 -2.43
CA PRO A 137 -17.82 0.84 -1.29
C PRO A 137 -18.96 1.78 -1.70
N PHE A 138 -19.95 1.91 -0.82
CA PHE A 138 -21.07 2.85 -0.95
C PHE A 138 -20.68 4.28 -0.57
N GLU A 139 -19.92 4.42 0.51
CA GLU A 139 -19.50 5.69 1.07
C GLU A 139 -18.08 6.04 0.60
N PRO A 140 -17.78 7.28 0.23
CA PRO A 140 -16.46 7.66 -0.27
C PRO A 140 -15.32 7.45 0.74
N ALA A 141 -15.59 7.68 2.02
CA ALA A 141 -14.62 7.52 3.10
C ALA A 141 -14.47 6.06 3.58
N GLN A 142 -15.36 5.16 3.15
CA GLN A 142 -15.31 3.76 3.55
C GLN A 142 -14.13 3.08 2.86
N ARG A 143 -13.13 2.68 3.64
CA ARG A 143 -11.95 1.99 3.11
C ARG A 143 -12.32 0.66 2.45
N SER A 144 -11.65 0.38 1.33
CA SER A 144 -11.78 -0.84 0.55
C SER A 144 -10.43 -1.19 -0.08
N ALA A 145 -10.30 -2.43 -0.55
CA ALA A 145 -9.12 -2.87 -1.28
C ALA A 145 -9.52 -3.76 -2.46
N ALA A 146 -8.79 -3.66 -3.56
CA ALA A 146 -9.05 -4.50 -4.73
C ALA A 146 -7.76 -4.77 -5.52
N VAL A 147 -7.72 -5.92 -6.18
CA VAL A 147 -6.63 -6.32 -7.08
C VAL A 147 -7.17 -7.11 -8.26
N MET A 148 -6.59 -6.90 -9.44
CA MET A 148 -6.82 -7.75 -10.61
C MET A 148 -5.75 -8.84 -10.67
N ALA A 149 -6.18 -10.09 -10.78
CA ALA A 149 -5.31 -11.25 -10.98
C ALA A 149 -5.96 -12.21 -11.99
N GLY A 150 -5.20 -12.69 -12.97
CA GLY A 150 -5.74 -13.56 -14.04
C GLY A 150 -6.93 -12.96 -14.80
N GLY A 151 -7.00 -11.62 -14.95
CA GLY A 151 -8.15 -10.94 -15.58
C GLY A 151 -9.42 -10.88 -14.72
N VAL A 152 -9.32 -11.21 -13.43
CA VAL A 152 -10.44 -11.28 -12.49
C VAL A 152 -10.26 -10.28 -11.35
N LEU A 153 -11.35 -9.63 -10.94
CA LEU A 153 -11.37 -8.71 -9.81
C LEU A 153 -11.56 -9.47 -8.49
N TYR A 154 -10.63 -9.25 -7.57
CA TYR A 154 -10.73 -9.61 -6.17
C TYR A 154 -10.95 -8.33 -5.36
N ALA A 155 -12.02 -8.29 -4.56
CA ALA A 155 -12.43 -7.08 -3.86
C ALA A 155 -12.75 -7.36 -2.39
N ALA A 156 -12.31 -6.44 -1.54
CA ALA A 156 -12.54 -6.41 -0.11
C ALA A 156 -13.24 -5.09 0.26
N THR A 157 -14.52 -5.17 0.57
CA THR A 157 -15.38 -4.00 0.78
C THR A 157 -16.62 -4.37 1.61
N VAL A 158 -17.69 -3.58 1.52
CA VAL A 158 -18.98 -3.82 2.14
C VAL A 158 -20.06 -4.14 1.09
N LYS A 159 -21.00 -5.01 1.45
CA LYS A 159 -22.09 -5.44 0.56
C LYS A 159 -23.35 -4.57 0.68
N ASN A 160 -23.53 -3.89 1.80
CA ASN A 160 -24.75 -3.14 2.10
C ASN A 160 -24.49 -1.63 2.31
N TYR A 161 -25.56 -0.86 2.20
CA TYR A 161 -25.53 0.60 2.30
C TYR A 161 -25.03 1.10 3.66
N LEU A 162 -25.27 0.33 4.73
CA LEU A 162 -24.90 0.70 6.10
C LEU A 162 -23.42 0.43 6.43
N GLY A 163 -22.68 -0.25 5.55
CA GLY A 163 -21.28 -0.63 5.82
C GLY A 163 -21.10 -1.72 6.87
N THR A 164 -22.16 -2.48 7.20
CA THR A 164 -22.14 -3.48 8.29
C THR A 164 -21.91 -4.92 7.81
N GLU A 165 -22.00 -5.17 6.51
CA GLU A 165 -21.75 -6.48 5.90
C GLU A 165 -20.41 -6.48 5.15
N PRO A 166 -19.28 -6.76 5.82
CA PRO A 166 -17.98 -6.86 5.15
C PRO A 166 -17.92 -8.11 4.26
N ILE A 167 -17.18 -8.01 3.17
CA ILE A 167 -17.05 -9.07 2.18
C ILE A 167 -15.67 -9.02 1.54
N ILE A 168 -15.01 -10.18 1.45
CA ILE A 168 -13.91 -10.42 0.51
C ILE A 168 -14.43 -11.39 -0.55
N SER A 169 -14.36 -11.01 -1.82
CA SER A 169 -14.96 -11.78 -2.92
C SER A 169 -14.15 -11.76 -4.21
N ARG A 170 -14.38 -12.78 -5.03
CA ARG A 170 -13.94 -12.86 -6.42
C ARG A 170 -15.14 -12.61 -7.32
N ALA A 171 -15.15 -11.44 -7.96
CA ALA A 171 -16.31 -10.89 -8.63
C ALA A 171 -16.39 -11.29 -10.12
N VAL A 172 -16.53 -12.60 -10.38
CA VAL A 172 -16.67 -13.16 -11.74
C VAL A 172 -18.13 -13.45 -12.05
N GLY A 173 -18.63 -12.96 -13.19
CA GLY A 173 -19.99 -13.25 -13.62
C GLY A 173 -21.04 -12.62 -12.69
N ARG A 174 -22.17 -13.32 -12.50
CA ARG A 174 -23.29 -12.82 -11.70
C ARG A 174 -23.01 -12.94 -10.20
N ALA A 175 -23.60 -12.04 -9.42
CA ALA A 175 -23.31 -11.90 -7.99
C ALA A 175 -23.67 -13.14 -7.14
N GLU A 176 -24.62 -13.95 -7.59
CA GLU A 176 -24.99 -15.23 -7.00
C GLU A 176 -23.89 -16.30 -7.11
N ASP A 177 -23.05 -16.22 -8.13
CA ASP A 177 -22.02 -17.22 -8.42
C ASP A 177 -20.67 -16.90 -7.78
N TRP A 178 -20.51 -15.68 -7.25
CA TRP A 178 -19.26 -15.20 -6.67
C TRP A 178 -18.80 -16.06 -5.49
N ILE A 179 -17.52 -16.41 -5.48
CA ILE A 179 -16.88 -16.94 -4.27
C ILE A 179 -16.61 -15.76 -3.32
N ARG A 180 -17.03 -15.92 -2.07
CA ARG A 180 -16.96 -14.85 -1.06
C ARG A 180 -16.71 -15.39 0.35
N THR A 181 -16.40 -14.49 1.28
CA THR A 181 -16.32 -14.82 2.70
C THR A 181 -17.68 -15.22 3.28
N GLU A 182 -17.66 -16.07 4.30
CA GLU A 182 -18.85 -16.37 5.08
C GLU A 182 -19.27 -15.16 5.92
N THR A 183 -20.58 -14.98 6.13
CA THR A 183 -21.12 -13.89 6.96
C THR A 183 -21.05 -14.22 8.45
N LEU A 184 -19.84 -14.54 8.92
CA LEU A 184 -19.55 -14.85 10.32
C LEU A 184 -18.50 -13.88 10.89
N PRO A 185 -18.67 -13.37 12.12
CA PRO A 185 -17.66 -12.52 12.76
C PRO A 185 -16.31 -13.21 13.01
N SER A 186 -16.22 -14.55 12.98
CA SER A 186 -14.92 -15.24 13.01
C SER A 186 -14.10 -14.99 11.75
N TRP A 187 -14.76 -14.77 10.61
CA TRP A 187 -14.10 -14.50 9.32
C TRP A 187 -13.70 -13.04 9.20
N LEU A 188 -14.64 -12.12 9.41
CA LEU A 188 -14.42 -10.68 9.35
C LEU A 188 -15.24 -9.98 10.43
N ASN A 189 -14.59 -9.19 11.30
CA ASN A 189 -15.25 -8.50 12.40
C ASN A 189 -15.06 -6.98 12.34
N ALA A 190 -15.98 -6.29 11.66
CA ALA A 190 -15.89 -4.85 11.39
C ALA A 190 -14.50 -4.42 10.83
N PRO A 191 -14.06 -5.01 9.71
CA PRO A 191 -12.76 -4.72 9.14
C PRO A 191 -12.72 -3.34 8.46
N ALA A 192 -11.58 -2.67 8.56
CA ALA A 192 -11.16 -1.57 7.71
C ALA A 192 -10.08 -2.10 6.75
N PHE A 193 -10.43 -2.28 5.49
CA PHE A 193 -9.51 -2.80 4.47
C PHE A 193 -8.46 -1.76 4.09
N VAL A 194 -7.27 -2.22 3.71
CA VAL A 194 -6.12 -1.35 3.40
C VAL A 194 -5.56 -1.65 2.02
N ALA A 195 -5.20 -2.91 1.76
CA ALA A 195 -4.57 -3.30 0.50
C ALA A 195 -4.95 -4.72 0.09
N ALA A 196 -4.83 -4.98 -1.22
CA ALA A 196 -4.93 -6.31 -1.79
C ALA A 196 -3.77 -6.51 -2.77
N VAL A 197 -3.10 -7.66 -2.71
CA VAL A 197 -1.92 -7.96 -3.51
C VAL A 197 -2.00 -9.40 -4.03
N ALA A 198 -1.76 -9.59 -5.32
CA ALA A 198 -1.63 -10.91 -5.93
C ALA A 198 -0.14 -11.29 -6.01
N LEU A 199 0.16 -12.53 -5.61
CA LEU A 199 1.47 -13.16 -5.74
C LEU A 199 1.31 -14.44 -6.56
N SER A 200 2.08 -14.55 -7.64
CA SER A 200 2.10 -15.73 -8.51
C SER A 200 2.99 -16.83 -7.90
N PRO A 201 2.88 -18.09 -8.35
CA PRO A 201 3.81 -19.16 -7.93
C PRO A 201 5.29 -18.80 -8.15
N ALA A 202 5.59 -18.12 -9.27
CA ALA A 202 6.95 -17.68 -9.58
C ALA A 202 7.51 -16.67 -8.56
N ASP A 203 6.65 -15.84 -7.96
CA ASP A 203 7.03 -14.93 -6.88
C ASP A 203 7.50 -15.67 -5.62
N TRP A 204 7.10 -16.93 -5.46
CA TRP A 204 7.52 -17.82 -4.38
C TRP A 204 8.72 -18.70 -4.73
N GLY A 205 9.13 -18.72 -6.01
CA GLY A 205 10.05 -19.72 -6.53
C GLY A 205 9.40 -21.10 -6.74
N ASP A 206 8.07 -21.18 -6.74
CA ASP A 206 7.33 -22.40 -7.02
C ASP A 206 7.14 -22.57 -8.54
N GLU A 207 7.32 -23.80 -9.05
CA GLU A 207 7.14 -24.11 -10.48
C GLU A 207 5.66 -24.26 -10.88
N ASP A 208 4.78 -24.49 -9.90
CA ASP A 208 3.36 -24.75 -10.08
C ASP A 208 2.51 -24.14 -8.94
N GLY A 209 1.20 -24.03 -9.18
CA GLY A 209 0.25 -23.50 -8.20
C GLY A 209 -0.70 -22.48 -8.82
N ASP A 210 -1.65 -22.04 -8.01
CA ASP A 210 -2.51 -20.90 -8.36
C ASP A 210 -1.90 -19.62 -7.74
N ASP A 211 -2.24 -18.46 -8.32
CA ASP A 211 -1.95 -17.18 -7.66
C ASP A 211 -2.57 -17.16 -6.25
N GLU A 212 -1.82 -16.62 -5.29
CA GLU A 212 -2.30 -16.35 -3.95
C GLU A 212 -2.66 -14.88 -3.81
N ILE A 213 -3.88 -14.61 -3.34
CA ILE A 213 -4.40 -13.25 -3.19
C ILE A 213 -4.42 -12.88 -1.71
N TYR A 214 -3.60 -11.90 -1.37
CA TYR A 214 -3.43 -11.37 -0.03
C TYR A 214 -4.29 -10.13 0.19
N PHE A 215 -4.90 -10.04 1.37
CA PHE A 215 -5.68 -8.89 1.82
C PHE A 215 -5.17 -8.41 3.17
N PHE A 216 -4.93 -7.11 3.28
CA PHE A 216 -4.45 -6.46 4.49
C PHE A 216 -5.53 -5.54 5.04
N PHE A 217 -5.81 -5.64 6.33
CA PHE A 217 -6.89 -4.89 6.97
C PHE A 217 -6.69 -4.80 8.48
N THR A 218 -7.46 -3.95 9.15
CA THR A 218 -7.56 -3.93 10.61
C THR A 218 -8.98 -4.31 11.02
N GLU A 219 -9.16 -5.22 11.96
CA GLU A 219 -10.48 -5.60 12.45
C GLU A 219 -10.56 -5.59 13.99
N THR A 220 -11.75 -5.76 14.54
CA THR A 220 -11.91 -5.88 16.00
C THR A 220 -11.59 -7.31 16.45
N SER A 221 -10.68 -7.46 17.40
CA SER A 221 -10.29 -8.76 17.96
C SER A 221 -11.47 -9.48 18.60
N ARG A 222 -11.49 -10.81 18.47
CA ARG A 222 -12.40 -11.71 19.20
C ARG A 222 -11.66 -12.65 20.14
N ALA A 223 -10.32 -12.58 20.18
CA ALA A 223 -9.51 -13.46 21.01
C ALA A 223 -9.56 -13.09 22.49
N PHE A 224 -9.94 -11.84 22.81
CA PHE A 224 -10.02 -11.34 24.18
C PHE A 224 -11.44 -10.91 24.48
N ASP A 225 -12.00 -11.40 25.58
CA ASP A 225 -13.26 -10.90 26.14
C ASP A 225 -12.95 -9.67 27.00
N SER A 226 -12.52 -8.59 26.34
CA SER A 226 -12.22 -7.31 26.97
C SER A 226 -13.37 -6.33 26.73
N TYR A 227 -13.67 -5.49 27.74
CA TYR A 227 -14.58 -4.35 27.57
C TYR A 227 -14.12 -3.40 26.45
N GLU A 228 -12.81 -3.35 26.21
CA GLU A 228 -12.19 -2.55 25.16
C GLU A 228 -12.18 -3.31 23.82
N ARG A 229 -12.61 -2.62 22.76
CA ARG A 229 -12.55 -3.14 21.39
C ARG A 229 -11.13 -3.00 20.85
N ILE A 230 -10.31 -4.01 21.08
CA ILE A 230 -8.92 -4.05 20.60
C ILE A 230 -8.92 -4.22 19.08
N LYS A 231 -8.35 -3.25 18.36
CA LYS A 231 -8.10 -3.36 16.91
C LYS A 231 -6.87 -4.21 16.68
N VAL A 232 -6.89 -5.04 15.65
CA VAL A 232 -5.77 -5.91 15.27
C VAL A 232 -5.55 -5.87 13.77
N PRO A 233 -4.35 -5.54 13.30
CA PRO A 233 -3.98 -5.68 11.90
C PRO A 233 -3.94 -7.16 11.49
N ARG A 234 -4.39 -7.43 10.28
CA ARG A 234 -4.56 -8.76 9.69
C ARG A 234 -3.93 -8.81 8.32
N VAL A 235 -3.32 -9.95 8.04
CA VAL A 235 -3.11 -10.43 6.68
C VAL A 235 -3.99 -11.65 6.48
N ALA A 236 -4.74 -11.68 5.40
CA ALA A 236 -5.52 -12.84 4.97
C ALA A 236 -5.10 -13.27 3.57
N ARG A 237 -5.30 -14.54 3.24
CA ARG A 237 -4.96 -15.11 1.93
C ARG A 237 -6.07 -16.03 1.44
N VAL A 238 -6.34 -16.00 0.14
CA VAL A 238 -7.17 -16.96 -0.61
C VAL A 238 -6.41 -17.43 -1.85
N CYS A 239 -6.75 -18.61 -2.38
CA CYS A 239 -6.15 -19.14 -3.60
C CYS A 239 -7.01 -18.78 -4.82
N ALA A 240 -6.38 -18.37 -5.92
CA ALA A 240 -7.09 -17.92 -7.11
C ALA A 240 -7.95 -19.01 -7.75
N GLY A 241 -7.55 -20.28 -7.70
CA GLY A 241 -8.30 -21.42 -8.25
C GLY A 241 -9.38 -22.01 -7.33
N ASP A 242 -9.65 -21.40 -6.17
CA ASP A 242 -10.69 -21.88 -5.25
C ASP A 242 -12.09 -21.74 -5.88
N LEU A 243 -12.86 -22.82 -5.93
CA LEU A 243 -14.20 -22.89 -6.52
C LEU A 243 -15.31 -22.96 -5.47
N GLY A 244 -14.95 -22.86 -4.19
CA GLY A 244 -15.85 -23.18 -3.10
C GLY A 244 -15.99 -24.68 -2.86
N GLY A 245 -16.87 -25.04 -1.93
CA GLY A 245 -17.18 -26.44 -1.62
C GLY A 245 -18.47 -26.92 -2.26
N ARG A 246 -18.60 -28.24 -2.42
CA ARG A 246 -19.75 -28.86 -3.11
C ARG A 246 -21.04 -28.87 -2.28
N LYS A 247 -20.92 -29.08 -0.95
CA LYS A 247 -22.06 -29.13 -0.01
C LYS A 247 -21.89 -28.09 1.09
N THR A 248 -20.78 -28.22 1.83
CA THR A 248 -20.32 -27.20 2.78
C THR A 248 -19.60 -26.09 2.02
N LEU A 249 -19.73 -24.83 2.46
CA LEU A 249 -19.06 -23.67 1.83
C LEU A 249 -19.38 -23.48 0.32
N GLN A 250 -20.63 -23.73 -0.08
CA GLN A 250 -21.09 -23.42 -1.44
C GLN A 250 -20.97 -21.92 -1.74
N HIS A 251 -20.24 -21.59 -2.81
CA HIS A 251 -19.89 -20.21 -3.17
C HIS A 251 -19.23 -19.44 -2.02
N ARG A 252 -18.43 -20.14 -1.19
CA ARG A 252 -17.62 -19.54 -0.13
C ARG A 252 -16.18 -20.01 -0.26
N TRP A 253 -15.23 -19.18 0.17
CA TRP A 253 -13.82 -19.57 0.16
C TRP A 253 -13.59 -20.85 0.96
N THR A 254 -12.87 -21.79 0.39
CA THR A 254 -12.33 -22.97 1.10
C THR A 254 -10.86 -22.77 1.49
N THR A 255 -10.27 -21.64 1.09
CA THR A 255 -8.84 -21.31 1.25
C THR A 255 -8.58 -20.03 2.06
N PHE A 256 -9.65 -19.39 2.58
CA PHE A 256 -9.54 -18.18 3.40
C PHE A 256 -8.93 -18.48 4.77
N LEU A 257 -7.71 -17.99 4.97
CA LEU A 257 -7.02 -17.97 6.26
C LEU A 257 -6.54 -16.56 6.56
N LYS A 258 -6.47 -16.20 7.84
CA LYS A 258 -5.91 -14.93 8.31
C LYS A 258 -5.01 -15.10 9.51
N ALA A 259 -4.04 -14.21 9.67
CA ALA A 259 -3.13 -14.15 10.81
C ALA A 259 -3.10 -12.75 11.42
N ASP A 260 -2.69 -12.64 12.69
CA ASP A 260 -2.33 -11.35 13.31
C ASP A 260 -1.08 -10.80 12.59
N LEU A 261 -1.05 -9.50 12.27
CA LEU A 261 0.14 -8.81 11.78
C LEU A 261 0.60 -7.83 12.88
N LEU A 262 1.81 -8.02 13.42
CA LEU A 262 2.27 -7.29 14.59
C LEU A 262 3.43 -6.36 14.22
N CYS A 263 3.24 -5.06 14.40
CA CYS A 263 4.32 -4.07 14.36
C CYS A 263 4.55 -3.53 15.79
N PRO A 264 5.70 -3.84 16.42
CA PRO A 264 5.99 -3.36 17.78
C PRO A 264 6.01 -1.83 17.84
N GLY A 265 5.49 -1.26 18.93
CA GLY A 265 5.50 0.18 19.17
C GLY A 265 6.72 0.69 19.95
N PRO A 266 6.82 2.00 20.21
CA PRO A 266 7.99 2.65 20.79
C PRO A 266 8.33 2.24 22.23
N GLU A 267 7.37 1.74 23.02
CA GLU A 267 7.62 1.27 24.39
C GLU A 267 6.96 -0.07 24.69
N HIS A 268 7.65 -0.86 25.53
CA HIS A 268 7.29 -2.14 26.14
C HIS A 268 5.77 -2.38 26.29
N GLY A 269 5.16 -2.91 25.22
CA GLY A 269 3.83 -3.53 25.28
C GLY A 269 2.68 -2.84 24.54
N ARG A 270 2.83 -1.61 24.01
CA ARG A 270 1.77 -0.99 23.17
C ARG A 270 2.11 -1.14 21.69
N ALA A 271 1.55 -2.16 21.05
CA ALA A 271 1.68 -2.35 19.60
C ALA A 271 0.90 -1.28 18.82
N SER A 272 1.43 -0.85 17.67
CA SER A 272 0.71 -0.02 16.71
C SER A 272 -0.38 -0.88 16.06
N SER A 273 -1.62 -0.68 16.50
CA SER A 273 -2.71 -1.65 16.30
C SER A 273 -3.68 -1.31 15.15
N VAL A 274 -3.39 -0.26 14.38
CA VAL A 274 -4.16 0.14 13.20
C VAL A 274 -3.25 0.19 11.98
N LEU A 275 -3.55 -0.59 10.95
CA LEU A 275 -2.83 -0.56 9.67
C LEU A 275 -3.37 0.60 8.81
N GLN A 276 -2.47 1.46 8.34
CA GLN A 276 -2.81 2.62 7.51
C GLN A 276 -2.61 2.35 6.02
N ASP A 277 -1.49 1.76 5.64
CA ASP A 277 -1.16 1.42 4.26
C ASP A 277 -0.21 0.22 4.18
N MET A 278 -0.15 -0.42 3.01
CA MET A 278 0.73 -1.56 2.73
C MET A 278 1.27 -1.50 1.30
N ALA A 279 2.58 -1.36 1.15
CA ALA A 279 3.28 -1.43 -0.12
C ALA A 279 3.99 -2.76 -0.28
N ILE A 280 4.13 -3.22 -1.53
CA ILE A 280 4.98 -4.33 -1.90
C ILE A 280 6.18 -3.82 -2.69
N LEU A 281 7.38 -4.15 -2.25
CA LEU A 281 8.60 -3.99 -3.00
C LEU A 281 8.81 -5.23 -3.88
N ARG A 282 8.84 -5.03 -5.20
CA ARG A 282 9.18 -6.07 -6.17
C ARG A 282 10.60 -5.87 -6.71
N PRO A 283 11.45 -6.90 -6.73
CA PRO A 283 12.77 -6.82 -7.36
C PRO A 283 12.62 -6.69 -8.88
N GLU A 284 13.40 -5.81 -9.51
CA GLU A 284 13.28 -5.50 -10.94
C GLU A 284 13.60 -6.70 -11.86
N HIS A 285 14.46 -7.62 -11.43
CA HIS A 285 14.99 -8.71 -12.25
C HIS A 285 14.57 -10.12 -11.76
N GLY A 286 13.57 -10.22 -10.88
CA GLY A 286 13.10 -11.50 -10.33
C GLY A 286 14.09 -12.23 -9.39
N SER A 287 15.37 -11.83 -9.39
CA SER A 287 16.40 -12.30 -8.46
C SER A 287 16.47 -11.37 -7.25
N GLY A 288 15.48 -11.44 -6.37
CA GLY A 288 15.49 -10.68 -5.12
C GLY A 288 14.32 -11.08 -4.21
N THR A 289 14.39 -10.65 -2.95
CA THR A 289 13.34 -10.95 -1.97
C THR A 289 12.23 -9.91 -2.06
N LEU A 290 10.99 -10.38 -2.21
CA LEU A 290 9.80 -9.56 -2.05
C LEU A 290 9.64 -9.09 -0.60
N ILE A 291 9.25 -7.85 -0.38
CA ILE A 291 9.07 -7.30 0.96
C ILE A 291 7.76 -6.51 1.01
N PHE A 292 6.98 -6.72 2.07
CA PHE A 292 5.83 -5.89 2.39
C PHE A 292 6.22 -4.82 3.41
N TYR A 293 6.02 -3.55 3.08
CA TYR A 293 6.19 -2.44 4.01
C TYR A 293 4.85 -1.90 4.44
N GLY A 294 4.57 -1.92 5.74
CA GLY A 294 3.31 -1.43 6.31
C GLY A 294 3.51 -0.21 7.19
N ILE A 295 2.58 0.75 7.09
CA ILE A 295 2.45 1.86 8.05
C ILE A 295 1.40 1.48 9.09
N PHE A 296 1.75 1.65 10.36
CA PHE A 296 0.87 1.37 11.49
C PHE A 296 0.73 2.59 12.39
N SER A 297 -0.46 2.82 12.93
CA SER A 297 -0.72 3.86 13.92
C SER A 297 -1.28 3.28 15.22
N SER A 298 -1.23 4.09 16.28
CA SER A 298 -1.91 3.79 17.54
C SER A 298 -3.43 3.84 17.37
N GLN A 299 -4.18 2.95 18.03
CA GLN A 299 -5.63 3.06 18.15
C GLN A 299 -6.09 4.07 19.20
N TRP A 300 -5.19 4.50 20.08
CA TRP A 300 -5.49 5.39 21.20
C TRP A 300 -5.36 6.84 20.75
N GLU A 301 -6.41 7.63 20.98
CA GLU A 301 -6.47 9.05 20.62
C GLU A 301 -5.37 9.88 21.30
N GLY A 302 -4.88 10.90 20.59
CA GLY A 302 -4.04 11.97 21.16
C GLY A 302 -2.54 11.87 20.87
N ALA A 303 -2.05 10.85 20.17
CA ALA A 303 -0.66 10.76 19.76
C ALA A 303 -0.55 10.38 18.28
N ALA A 304 0.13 11.21 17.47
CA ALA A 304 0.44 10.97 16.06
C ALA A 304 1.55 9.91 15.92
N ILE A 305 1.36 8.77 16.58
CA ILE A 305 2.33 7.69 16.59
C ILE A 305 2.17 6.91 15.30
N SER A 306 3.21 6.94 14.46
CA SER A 306 3.34 6.09 13.29
C SER A 306 4.55 5.18 13.42
N ALA A 307 4.43 3.95 12.95
CA ALA A 307 5.50 2.99 12.84
C ALA A 307 5.55 2.39 11.44
N VAL A 308 6.74 2.14 10.91
CA VAL A 308 6.95 1.44 9.64
C VAL A 308 7.59 0.09 9.93
N CYS A 309 6.99 -0.99 9.46
CA CYS A 309 7.49 -2.35 9.60
C CYS A 309 7.63 -3.04 8.24
N ALA A 310 8.67 -3.86 8.09
CA ALA A 310 8.88 -4.73 6.93
C ALA A 310 8.53 -6.18 7.27
N PHE A 311 7.79 -6.86 6.39
CA PHE A 311 7.38 -8.25 6.54
C PHE A 311 7.80 -9.05 5.30
N LEU A 312 8.39 -10.22 5.53
CA LEU A 312 8.72 -11.13 4.44
C LEU A 312 7.47 -11.96 4.09
N PRO A 313 7.13 -12.09 2.79
CA PRO A 313 6.06 -12.98 2.37
C PRO A 313 6.23 -14.42 2.87
N GLN A 314 7.48 -14.91 2.96
CA GLN A 314 7.79 -16.25 3.46
C GLN A 314 7.39 -16.45 4.92
N ASP A 315 7.54 -15.44 5.77
CA ASP A 315 7.10 -15.49 7.17
C ASP A 315 5.57 -15.54 7.25
N ILE A 316 4.89 -14.76 6.40
CA ILE A 316 3.42 -14.80 6.28
C ILE A 316 2.96 -16.21 5.86
N ARG A 317 3.56 -16.79 4.82
CA ARG A 317 3.22 -18.14 4.34
C ARG A 317 3.48 -19.20 5.41
N THR A 318 4.60 -19.09 6.13
CA THR A 318 4.93 -19.99 7.25
C THR A 318 3.87 -19.93 8.35
N VAL A 319 3.42 -18.74 8.72
CA VAL A 319 2.37 -18.56 9.74
C VAL A 319 1.02 -19.08 9.27
N LEU A 320 0.64 -18.84 8.01
CA LEU A 320 -0.60 -19.37 7.40
C LEU A 320 -0.61 -20.91 7.33
N ASN A 321 0.56 -21.53 7.30
CA ASN A 321 0.73 -22.98 7.37
C ASN A 321 0.92 -23.51 8.81
N GLY A 322 0.88 -22.65 9.83
CA GLY A 322 1.08 -22.98 11.24
C GLY A 322 -0.18 -23.46 11.99
N PRO A 323 -0.16 -23.48 13.33
CA PRO A 323 -1.31 -23.89 14.14
C PRO A 323 -2.51 -22.95 14.01
N PHE A 324 -3.72 -23.50 14.02
CA PHE A 324 -4.97 -22.73 14.04
C PHE A 324 -5.30 -22.24 15.45
N ARG A 325 -6.05 -21.13 15.55
CA ARG A 325 -6.58 -20.61 16.82
C ARG A 325 -8.05 -20.98 17.00
N GLU A 326 -8.40 -21.45 18.20
CA GLU A 326 -9.77 -21.72 18.61
C GLU A 326 -10.51 -20.41 18.92
N LEU A 327 -11.69 -20.20 18.33
CA LEU A 327 -12.51 -18.99 18.52
C LEU A 327 -13.94 -19.28 19.02
N LYS A 328 -14.41 -20.51 18.86
CA LYS A 328 -15.80 -20.93 19.06
C LYS A 328 -16.05 -21.35 20.50
N HIS A 329 -15.20 -22.19 21.07
CA HIS A 329 -15.39 -22.75 22.41
C HIS A 329 -14.91 -21.79 23.50
N ASP A 330 -15.82 -21.30 24.35
CA ASP A 330 -15.52 -20.30 25.38
C ASP A 330 -14.38 -20.71 26.32
N CYS A 331 -14.30 -21.97 26.73
CA CYS A 331 -13.25 -22.45 27.64
C CYS A 331 -11.85 -22.44 27.04
N ASN A 332 -11.74 -22.61 25.71
CA ASN A 332 -10.45 -22.73 25.01
C ASN A 332 -10.24 -21.58 24.01
N ARG A 333 -11.07 -20.53 24.07
CA ARG A 333 -11.00 -19.40 23.14
C ARG A 333 -9.63 -18.74 23.25
N GLY A 334 -8.98 -18.57 22.09
CA GLY A 334 -7.65 -17.98 21.98
C GLY A 334 -6.49 -18.98 22.08
N LEU A 335 -6.75 -20.24 22.42
CA LEU A 335 -5.72 -21.29 22.47
C LEU A 335 -5.47 -21.92 21.09
N PRO A 336 -4.28 -22.51 20.84
CA PRO A 336 -4.02 -23.27 19.64
C PRO A 336 -4.87 -24.55 19.58
N VAL A 337 -5.35 -24.88 18.39
CA VAL A 337 -5.99 -26.16 18.09
C VAL A 337 -4.92 -27.25 18.07
N MET A 338 -5.23 -28.42 18.64
CA MET A 338 -4.31 -29.56 18.67
C MET A 338 -4.12 -30.15 17.27
N ASP A 339 -2.88 -30.50 16.91
CA ASP A 339 -2.56 -31.01 15.56
C ASP A 339 -3.35 -32.27 15.18
N ASN A 340 -3.66 -33.14 16.14
CA ASN A 340 -4.45 -34.35 15.92
C ASN A 340 -5.91 -34.08 15.52
N ASP A 341 -6.42 -32.88 15.80
CA ASP A 341 -7.79 -32.47 15.45
C ASP A 341 -7.87 -31.85 14.06
N VAL A 342 -6.72 -31.46 13.47
CA VAL A 342 -6.62 -30.90 12.13
C VAL A 342 -6.83 -32.02 11.09
N PRO A 343 -7.91 -31.96 10.27
CA PRO A 343 -8.18 -33.01 9.29
C PRO A 343 -7.21 -32.95 8.11
N GLN A 344 -7.17 -34.03 7.32
CA GLN A 344 -6.40 -34.11 6.08
C GLN A 344 -7.32 -34.20 4.85
N PRO A 345 -6.95 -33.58 3.71
CA PRO A 345 -5.81 -32.66 3.55
C PRO A 345 -5.96 -31.41 4.43
N ARG A 346 -4.83 -30.74 4.70
CA ARG A 346 -4.80 -29.60 5.62
C ARG A 346 -5.76 -28.51 5.15
N PRO A 347 -6.66 -28.02 6.03
CA PRO A 347 -7.64 -27.00 5.67
C PRO A 347 -6.96 -25.70 5.24
N GLY A 348 -7.41 -25.14 4.12
CA GLY A 348 -6.97 -23.84 3.63
C GLY A 348 -5.77 -23.86 2.69
N GLU A 349 -5.18 -25.01 2.38
CA GLU A 349 -4.12 -25.10 1.38
C GLU A 349 -4.65 -24.88 -0.04
N CYS A 350 -3.84 -24.28 -0.91
CA CYS A 350 -4.12 -24.22 -2.33
C CYS A 350 -3.99 -25.60 -2.96
N ILE A 351 -4.81 -25.91 -3.97
CA ILE A 351 -4.80 -27.22 -4.63
C ILE A 351 -3.62 -27.28 -5.64
N ALA A 352 -2.45 -27.68 -5.16
CA ALA A 352 -1.26 -27.91 -5.98
C ALA A 352 -1.24 -29.32 -6.62
N ASN A 353 -0.24 -29.63 -7.45
CA ASN A 353 -0.18 -30.89 -8.21
C ASN A 353 -0.11 -32.13 -7.30
N ASN A 354 0.51 -32.05 -6.13
CA ASN A 354 0.54 -33.13 -5.15
C ASN A 354 -0.89 -33.55 -4.69
N MET A 355 -1.78 -32.60 -4.45
CA MET A 355 -3.16 -32.86 -4.06
C MET A 355 -3.97 -33.46 -5.21
N LYS A 356 -3.71 -33.00 -6.44
CA LYS A 356 -4.32 -33.57 -7.65
C LYS A 356 -3.96 -35.04 -7.82
N LEU A 357 -2.73 -35.44 -7.51
CA LEU A 357 -2.27 -36.84 -7.50
C LEU A 357 -2.99 -37.69 -6.43
N HIS A 358 -3.39 -37.08 -5.31
CA HIS A 358 -4.19 -37.71 -4.26
C HIS A 358 -5.71 -37.65 -4.51
N GLN A 359 -6.14 -37.50 -5.77
CA GLN A 359 -7.54 -37.46 -6.23
C GLN A 359 -8.32 -36.19 -5.83
N PHE A 360 -7.67 -35.16 -5.30
CA PHE A 360 -8.30 -33.85 -5.06
C PHE A 360 -8.07 -32.93 -6.26
N GLY A 361 -8.90 -33.07 -7.29
CA GLY A 361 -8.78 -32.28 -8.53
C GLY A 361 -9.17 -30.81 -8.39
N SER A 362 -9.95 -30.43 -7.37
CA SER A 362 -10.35 -29.05 -7.06
C SER A 362 -10.91 -28.93 -5.64
N SER A 363 -11.16 -27.70 -5.17
CA SER A 363 -11.80 -27.45 -3.87
C SER A 363 -13.18 -28.14 -3.71
N LEU A 364 -13.89 -28.37 -4.81
CA LEU A 364 -15.20 -29.06 -4.81
C LEU A 364 -15.09 -30.54 -4.40
N SER A 365 -13.90 -31.13 -4.49
CA SER A 365 -13.62 -32.51 -4.11
C SER A 365 -13.17 -32.67 -2.65
N LEU A 366 -12.99 -31.57 -1.92
CA LEU A 366 -12.52 -31.61 -0.53
C LEU A 366 -13.57 -32.26 0.39
N PRO A 367 -13.15 -33.03 1.41
CA PRO A 367 -14.06 -33.65 2.37
C PRO A 367 -14.81 -32.61 3.21
N ASP A 368 -16.09 -32.86 3.51
CA ASP A 368 -16.90 -31.95 4.33
C ASP A 368 -16.31 -31.69 5.73
N ARG A 369 -15.54 -32.63 6.29
CA ARG A 369 -14.81 -32.45 7.56
C ARG A 369 -13.76 -31.33 7.46
N VAL A 370 -13.01 -31.28 6.35
CA VAL A 370 -12.01 -30.23 6.08
C VAL A 370 -12.70 -28.87 5.91
N LEU A 371 -13.78 -28.84 5.13
CA LEU A 371 -14.55 -27.61 4.87
C LEU A 371 -15.24 -27.07 6.12
N THR A 372 -15.78 -27.95 6.97
CA THR A 372 -16.37 -27.56 8.26
C THR A 372 -15.30 -27.03 9.20
N PHE A 373 -14.11 -27.64 9.21
CA PHE A 373 -13.00 -27.20 10.04
C PHE A 373 -12.56 -25.77 9.69
N ILE A 374 -12.26 -25.47 8.42
CA ILE A 374 -11.79 -24.12 8.03
C ILE A 374 -12.86 -23.04 8.22
N ARG A 375 -14.15 -23.39 8.02
CA ARG A 375 -15.24 -22.45 8.31
C ARG A 375 -15.23 -22.00 9.77
N ASP A 376 -14.92 -22.91 10.68
CA ASP A 376 -14.92 -22.66 12.12
C ASP A 376 -13.56 -22.13 12.63
N HIS A 377 -12.45 -22.37 11.90
CA HIS A 377 -11.07 -21.99 12.28
C HIS A 377 -10.33 -21.20 11.17
N PRO A 378 -10.80 -19.99 10.79
CA PRO A 378 -10.11 -19.20 9.76
C PRO A 378 -8.88 -18.43 10.27
N LEU A 379 -8.63 -18.42 11.59
CA LEU A 379 -7.58 -17.62 12.23
C LEU A 379 -6.39 -18.50 12.64
N MET A 380 -5.18 -18.07 12.32
CA MET A 380 -3.94 -18.68 12.78
C MET A 380 -3.59 -18.25 14.21
N ASP A 381 -2.93 -19.12 14.97
CA ASP A 381 -2.51 -18.83 16.34
C ASP A 381 -1.26 -17.95 16.42
N ARG A 382 -0.28 -18.17 15.55
CA ARG A 382 0.94 -17.35 15.57
C ARG A 382 0.70 -16.02 14.84
N PRO A 383 1.23 -14.90 15.37
CA PRO A 383 1.29 -13.66 14.63
C PRO A 383 2.45 -13.69 13.64
N VAL A 384 2.37 -12.84 12.61
CA VAL A 384 3.49 -12.49 11.74
C VAL A 384 4.23 -11.31 12.38
N PHE A 385 5.53 -11.49 12.62
CA PHE A 385 6.42 -10.44 13.11
C PHE A 385 7.18 -9.76 11.95
N PRO A 386 7.70 -8.55 12.15
CA PRO A 386 8.57 -7.92 11.16
C PRO A 386 9.86 -8.73 10.97
N ALA A 387 10.50 -8.61 9.80
CA ALA A 387 11.68 -9.39 9.42
C ALA A 387 12.79 -9.37 10.47
N ASP A 388 13.07 -8.19 11.05
CA ASP A 388 14.10 -8.00 12.08
C ASP A 388 13.54 -7.98 13.51
N GLY A 389 12.25 -8.30 13.68
CA GLY A 389 11.57 -8.32 14.98
C GLY A 389 11.28 -6.95 15.61
N HIS A 390 11.63 -5.85 14.94
CA HIS A 390 11.40 -4.47 15.39
C HIS A 390 10.90 -3.57 14.23
N PRO A 391 10.26 -2.42 14.53
CA PRO A 391 9.95 -1.42 13.51
C PRO A 391 11.22 -0.80 12.92
N LEU A 392 11.16 -0.43 11.64
CA LEU A 392 12.24 0.28 10.94
C LEU A 392 12.27 1.78 11.28
N LEU A 393 11.09 2.36 11.53
CA LEU A 393 10.91 3.75 11.94
C LEU A 393 9.77 3.82 12.95
N VAL A 394 9.93 4.65 13.98
CA VAL A 394 8.84 5.06 14.87
C VAL A 394 8.91 6.56 15.08
N THR A 395 7.80 7.24 14.91
CA THR A 395 7.62 8.68 15.13
C THR A 395 6.43 8.90 16.05
N THR A 396 6.44 9.98 16.83
CA THR A 396 5.35 10.39 17.72
C THR A 396 4.67 11.70 17.31
N ASP A 397 5.19 12.36 16.30
CA ASP A 397 4.81 13.69 15.83
C ASP A 397 4.31 13.70 14.38
N THR A 398 4.48 12.60 13.64
CA THR A 398 4.11 12.51 12.22
C THR A 398 3.12 11.39 11.98
N ALA A 399 1.96 11.72 11.41
CA ALA A 399 0.96 10.76 10.97
C ALA A 399 1.19 10.37 9.50
N TYR A 400 1.77 9.20 9.26
CA TYR A 400 1.93 8.67 7.90
C TYR A 400 0.66 7.97 7.42
N LEU A 401 0.27 8.24 6.17
CA LEU A 401 -0.93 7.70 5.54
C LEU A 401 -0.64 6.79 4.35
N ARG A 402 0.45 7.04 3.61
CA ARG A 402 0.76 6.35 2.36
C ARG A 402 2.22 5.95 2.27
N ILE A 403 2.49 4.80 1.67
CA ILE A 403 3.86 4.31 1.46
C ILE A 403 4.05 3.79 0.04
N VAL A 404 5.22 4.10 -0.55
CA VAL A 404 5.72 3.47 -1.76
C VAL A 404 7.18 3.11 -1.52
N ALA A 405 7.58 1.91 -1.94
CA ALA A 405 8.95 1.43 -1.81
C ALA A 405 9.53 1.09 -3.19
N HIS A 406 10.80 1.43 -3.41
CA HIS A 406 11.59 0.91 -4.52
C HIS A 406 13.00 0.53 -4.04
N ARG A 407 13.77 -0.12 -4.92
CA ARG A 407 15.16 -0.48 -4.67
C ARG A 407 16.07 0.31 -5.60
N VAL A 408 17.14 0.90 -5.06
CA VAL A 408 18.11 1.67 -5.82
C VAL A 408 19.50 1.07 -5.62
N THR A 409 20.21 0.85 -6.73
CA THR A 409 21.62 0.46 -6.69
C THR A 409 22.48 1.71 -6.54
N SER A 410 23.31 1.77 -5.49
CA SER A 410 24.25 2.88 -5.26
C SER A 410 25.45 2.84 -6.19
N LEU A 411 26.29 3.87 -6.13
CA LEU A 411 27.56 3.94 -6.87
C LEU A 411 28.52 2.77 -6.56
N SER A 412 28.44 2.19 -5.36
CA SER A 412 29.25 1.03 -4.95
C SER A 412 28.69 -0.31 -5.42
N GLY A 413 27.51 -0.31 -6.07
CA GLY A 413 26.79 -1.51 -6.48
C GLY A 413 25.96 -2.16 -5.37
N LYS A 414 25.92 -1.58 -4.17
CA LYS A 414 25.05 -2.04 -3.08
C LYS A 414 23.62 -1.53 -3.30
N GLU A 415 22.65 -2.40 -3.12
CA GLU A 415 21.24 -2.02 -3.20
C GLU A 415 20.71 -1.47 -1.86
N TYR A 416 19.88 -0.44 -1.97
CA TYR A 416 19.21 0.21 -0.84
C TYR A 416 17.71 0.28 -1.08
N ASP A 417 16.94 0.02 -0.04
CA ASP A 417 15.49 0.21 -0.05
C ASP A 417 15.17 1.68 0.26
N VAL A 418 14.53 2.35 -0.69
CA VAL A 418 14.11 3.74 -0.56
C VAL A 418 12.59 3.77 -0.45
N LEU A 419 12.10 4.40 0.61
CA LEU A 419 10.70 4.53 0.94
C LEU A 419 10.28 5.99 0.80
N TYR A 420 9.13 6.19 0.15
CA TYR A 420 8.40 7.45 0.12
C TYR A 420 7.22 7.33 1.07
N LEU A 421 7.15 8.21 2.06
CA LEU A 421 6.12 8.23 3.10
C LEU A 421 5.32 9.52 2.96
N GLY A 422 4.01 9.40 2.70
CA GLY A 422 3.11 10.54 2.60
C GLY A 422 2.36 10.76 3.91
N THR A 423 2.22 12.02 4.34
CA THR A 423 1.61 12.40 5.62
C THR A 423 0.17 12.90 5.48
N GLU A 424 -0.50 13.11 6.62
CA GLU A 424 -1.84 13.69 6.70
C GLU A 424 -1.92 15.19 6.41
N ASP A 425 -0.80 15.91 6.52
CA ASP A 425 -0.68 17.35 6.34
C ASP A 425 0.00 17.74 5.01
N GLY A 426 0.37 16.77 4.18
CA GLY A 426 0.80 17.04 2.80
C GLY A 426 2.32 17.06 2.58
N HIS A 427 3.06 16.49 3.54
CA HIS A 427 4.49 16.30 3.46
C HIS A 427 4.82 14.94 2.85
N LEU A 428 5.87 14.92 2.02
CA LEU A 428 6.48 13.74 1.47
C LEU A 428 7.84 13.55 2.13
N HIS A 429 7.96 12.53 2.96
CA HIS A 429 9.24 12.12 3.51
C HIS A 429 9.87 11.08 2.60
N ARG A 430 11.13 11.31 2.24
CA ARG A 430 11.94 10.31 1.56
C ARG A 430 12.92 9.72 2.55
N ALA A 431 12.91 8.39 2.65
CA ALA A 431 13.69 7.67 3.62
C ALA A 431 14.44 6.51 2.98
N VAL A 432 15.61 6.18 3.53
CA VAL A 432 16.46 5.09 3.03
C VAL A 432 16.77 4.15 4.18
N GLN A 433 16.69 2.85 3.92
CA GLN A 433 17.06 1.85 4.90
C GLN A 433 18.60 1.76 5.00
N ILE A 434 19.16 2.25 6.11
CA ILE A 434 20.59 2.25 6.41
C ILE A 434 20.80 1.38 7.65
N GLY A 435 21.51 0.26 7.48
CA GLY A 435 21.60 -0.78 8.51
C GLY A 435 20.22 -1.36 8.86
N ALA A 436 19.84 -1.32 10.13
CA ALA A 436 18.57 -1.84 10.64
C ALA A 436 17.47 -0.77 10.75
N GLN A 437 17.76 0.48 10.43
CA GLN A 437 16.83 1.60 10.61
C GLN A 437 16.46 2.24 9.28
N LEU A 438 15.31 2.89 9.25
CA LEU A 438 14.87 3.71 8.15
C LEU A 438 15.16 5.18 8.49
N SER A 439 16.15 5.76 7.80
CA SER A 439 16.59 7.13 7.99
C SER A 439 15.81 8.06 7.05
N VAL A 440 15.09 9.04 7.60
CA VAL A 440 14.42 10.08 6.80
C VAL A 440 15.45 11.10 6.34
N LEU A 441 15.63 11.22 5.02
CA LEU A 441 16.66 12.05 4.40
C LEU A 441 16.13 13.41 3.93
N GLU A 442 14.85 13.47 3.58
CA GLU A 442 14.24 14.67 3.02
C GLU A 442 12.79 14.77 3.47
N ASP A 443 12.38 16.00 3.82
CA ASP A 443 11.01 16.39 4.10
C ASP A 443 10.58 17.47 3.11
N LEU A 444 9.58 17.13 2.31
CA LEU A 444 9.07 17.95 1.23
C LEU A 444 7.59 18.30 1.42
N ALA A 445 7.31 19.57 1.67
CA ALA A 445 5.94 20.10 1.62
C ALA A 445 5.45 20.17 0.17
N LEU A 446 4.49 19.33 -0.22
CA LEU A 446 3.99 19.27 -1.60
C LEU A 446 2.94 20.34 -1.92
N PHE A 447 2.20 20.78 -0.90
CA PHE A 447 1.01 21.61 -1.08
C PHE A 447 1.13 22.94 -0.33
N PRO A 448 0.71 24.06 -0.94
CA PRO A 448 0.64 25.35 -0.25
C PRO A 448 -0.28 25.37 0.96
N GLU A 449 -1.43 24.69 0.86
CA GLU A 449 -2.36 24.47 1.96
C GLU A 449 -2.24 23.01 2.43
N PRO A 450 -2.06 22.77 3.75
CA PRO A 450 -1.97 21.41 4.28
C PRO A 450 -3.19 20.56 3.91
N GLN A 451 -2.93 19.40 3.30
CA GLN A 451 -3.95 18.44 2.91
C GLN A 451 -3.33 17.03 2.85
N PRO A 452 -4.11 15.97 3.13
CA PRO A 452 -3.58 14.62 3.17
C PRO A 452 -3.14 14.13 1.79
N ILE A 453 -2.06 13.36 1.78
CA ILE A 453 -1.68 12.57 0.62
C ILE A 453 -2.63 11.37 0.52
N GLU A 454 -3.52 11.41 -0.46
CA GLU A 454 -4.58 10.40 -0.63
C GLU A 454 -4.11 9.17 -1.38
N SER A 455 -3.12 9.28 -2.27
CA SER A 455 -2.56 8.15 -3.02
C SER A 455 -1.15 8.43 -3.55
N MET A 456 -0.37 7.39 -3.76
CA MET A 456 0.97 7.48 -4.34
C MET A 456 1.26 6.32 -5.30
N LYS A 457 1.95 6.61 -6.41
CA LYS A 457 2.47 5.61 -7.35
C LYS A 457 3.83 6.04 -7.88
N LEU A 458 4.78 5.12 -7.86
CA LEU A 458 6.07 5.31 -8.53
C LEU A 458 5.98 4.78 -9.96
N TYR A 459 6.51 5.55 -10.90
CA TYR A 459 6.75 5.13 -12.27
C TYR A 459 8.11 5.64 -12.74
N GLN A 460 9.04 4.72 -12.99
CA GLN A 460 10.44 5.06 -13.28
C GLN A 460 10.99 5.99 -12.18
N ASN A 461 11.42 7.19 -12.56
CA ASN A 461 12.01 8.22 -11.68
C ASN A 461 10.98 9.26 -11.19
N TRP A 462 9.68 8.98 -11.35
CA TRP A 462 8.61 9.90 -11.02
C TRP A 462 7.71 9.31 -9.94
N LEU A 463 7.59 10.03 -8.82
CA LEU A 463 6.56 9.75 -7.83
C LEU A 463 5.33 10.59 -8.16
N LEU A 464 4.22 9.93 -8.38
CA LEU A 464 2.92 10.52 -8.68
C LEU A 464 2.11 10.51 -7.39
N VAL A 465 1.69 11.68 -6.93
CA VAL A 465 1.01 11.89 -5.65
C VAL A 465 -0.37 12.50 -5.91
N GLY A 466 -1.43 11.83 -5.46
CA GLY A 466 -2.80 12.32 -5.58
C GLY A 466 -3.31 12.88 -4.26
N SER A 467 -4.02 14.00 -4.31
CA SER A 467 -4.63 14.67 -3.14
C SER A 467 -6.07 15.10 -3.43
N HIS A 468 -6.66 15.81 -2.46
CA HIS A 468 -7.99 16.39 -2.63
C HIS A 468 -8.06 17.40 -3.79
N THR A 469 -6.97 18.09 -4.13
CA THR A 469 -7.00 19.25 -5.05
C THR A 469 -6.18 19.09 -6.32
N GLU A 470 -5.19 18.19 -6.34
CA GLU A 470 -4.30 18.02 -7.49
C GLU A 470 -3.64 16.64 -7.56
N VAL A 471 -2.99 16.38 -8.70
CA VAL A 471 -1.97 15.33 -8.83
C VAL A 471 -0.61 15.98 -9.02
N THR A 472 0.34 15.64 -8.16
CA THR A 472 1.70 16.19 -8.17
C THR A 472 2.69 15.12 -8.62
N GLN A 473 3.44 15.42 -9.67
CA GLN A 473 4.55 14.62 -10.17
C GLN A 473 5.86 15.15 -9.57
N VAL A 474 6.56 14.31 -8.81
CA VAL A 474 7.82 14.61 -8.12
C VAL A 474 8.97 13.89 -8.83
N ASN A 475 10.01 14.62 -9.24
CA ASN A 475 11.24 14.01 -9.77
C ASN A 475 12.08 13.42 -8.62
N THR A 476 12.22 12.10 -8.57
CA THR A 476 12.99 11.43 -7.52
C THR A 476 14.50 11.43 -7.76
N THR A 477 14.95 11.98 -8.89
CA THR A 477 16.35 11.96 -9.34
C THR A 477 16.93 13.36 -9.54
N ASN A 478 16.27 14.39 -9.02
CA ASN A 478 16.73 15.78 -9.15
C ASN A 478 17.90 16.11 -8.18
N CYS A 479 19.04 15.45 -8.38
CA CYS A 479 20.23 15.63 -7.55
C CYS A 479 20.82 17.05 -7.65
N GLY A 480 20.57 17.75 -8.76
CA GLY A 480 21.07 19.10 -8.99
C GLY A 480 20.55 20.16 -8.02
N ARG A 481 19.59 19.80 -7.14
CA ARG A 481 19.17 20.64 -6.01
C ARG A 481 20.28 20.81 -4.95
N LEU A 482 21.17 19.82 -4.83
CA LEU A 482 22.30 19.82 -3.89
C LEU A 482 23.46 20.58 -4.54
N GLN A 483 23.74 21.79 -4.04
CA GLN A 483 24.61 22.75 -4.72
C GLN A 483 26.10 22.57 -4.41
N SER A 484 26.42 21.81 -3.36
CA SER A 484 27.80 21.61 -2.89
C SER A 484 28.13 20.13 -2.71
N CYS A 485 29.44 19.82 -2.73
CA CYS A 485 29.92 18.46 -2.45
C CYS A 485 29.45 17.98 -1.07
N SER A 486 29.54 18.84 -0.06
CA SER A 486 29.10 18.54 1.30
C SER A 486 27.61 18.22 1.35
N GLU A 487 26.75 19.04 0.73
CA GLU A 487 25.32 18.75 0.64
C GLU A 487 25.04 17.42 -0.07
N CYS A 488 25.73 17.16 -1.19
CA CYS A 488 25.54 15.93 -1.97
C CYS A 488 25.90 14.66 -1.16
N ILE A 489 27.00 14.70 -0.40
CA ILE A 489 27.42 13.58 0.44
C ILE A 489 26.55 13.44 1.70
N LEU A 490 26.19 14.54 2.35
CA LEU A 490 25.33 14.53 3.54
C LEU A 490 23.89 14.10 3.24
N ALA A 491 23.45 14.24 1.99
CA ALA A 491 22.12 13.79 1.58
C ALA A 491 21.94 12.26 1.70
N GLN A 492 23.02 11.47 1.72
CA GLN A 492 23.00 10.01 1.83
C GLN A 492 22.03 9.35 0.83
N ASP A 493 21.89 9.96 -0.34
CA ASP A 493 20.94 9.57 -1.35
C ASP A 493 21.58 8.54 -2.30
N PRO A 494 21.07 7.30 -2.38
CA PRO A 494 21.66 6.26 -3.23
C PRO A 494 21.59 6.59 -4.73
N VAL A 495 20.74 7.51 -5.17
CA VAL A 495 20.63 7.98 -6.57
C VAL A 495 21.67 9.07 -6.88
N CYS A 496 22.06 9.88 -5.91
CA CYS A 496 22.85 11.08 -6.14
C CYS A 496 24.33 10.89 -5.81
N ALA A 497 25.20 11.41 -6.68
CA ALA A 497 26.64 11.40 -6.48
C ALA A 497 27.26 12.73 -6.93
N TRP A 498 28.34 13.13 -6.28
CA TRP A 498 29.06 14.36 -6.61
C TRP A 498 30.01 14.13 -7.78
N SER A 499 29.97 15.03 -8.78
CA SER A 499 30.90 15.03 -9.91
C SER A 499 31.89 16.17 -9.80
N PHE A 500 33.17 15.85 -9.54
CA PHE A 500 34.24 16.85 -9.54
C PHE A 500 34.50 17.47 -10.91
N ARG A 501 34.12 16.78 -11.99
CA ARG A 501 34.29 17.28 -13.36
C ARG A 501 33.26 18.37 -13.67
N LEU A 502 32.02 18.16 -13.24
CA LEU A 502 30.90 19.06 -13.51
C LEU A 502 30.71 20.10 -12.40
N ASP A 503 31.40 19.92 -11.27
CA ASP A 503 31.22 20.72 -10.05
C ASP A 503 29.75 20.76 -9.61
N ALA A 504 29.10 19.59 -9.65
CA ALA A 504 27.67 19.46 -9.43
C ALA A 504 27.30 18.07 -8.87
N CYS A 505 26.21 18.03 -8.10
CA CYS A 505 25.57 16.78 -7.69
C CYS A 505 24.66 16.27 -8.82
N VAL A 506 24.86 15.02 -9.24
CA VAL A 506 24.18 14.42 -10.40
C VAL A 506 23.59 13.07 -10.04
N ALA A 507 22.53 12.67 -10.75
CA ALA A 507 22.06 11.29 -10.68
C ALA A 507 23.11 10.40 -11.36
N HIS A 508 23.64 9.39 -10.67
CA HIS A 508 24.72 8.58 -11.23
C HIS A 508 24.24 7.66 -12.35
N ALA A 509 22.97 7.22 -12.34
CA ALA A 509 22.34 6.41 -13.40
C ALA A 509 23.18 5.19 -13.87
N GLY A 510 23.94 4.58 -12.95
CA GLY A 510 24.85 3.47 -13.24
C GLY A 510 26.24 3.84 -13.80
N GLU A 511 26.57 5.13 -13.92
CA GLU A 511 27.91 5.59 -14.24
C GLU A 511 28.82 5.58 -13.00
N HIS A 512 29.99 4.95 -13.10
CA HIS A 512 30.93 4.84 -11.97
C HIS A 512 32.14 5.78 -12.09
N GLY A 513 32.32 6.43 -13.25
CA GLY A 513 33.57 7.15 -13.58
C GLY A 513 33.63 8.57 -13.01
N GLY A 514 34.47 8.79 -11.99
CA GLY A 514 34.77 10.14 -11.49
C GLY A 514 33.65 10.78 -10.65
N LEU A 515 32.74 9.96 -10.13
CA LEU A 515 31.71 10.33 -9.18
C LEU A 515 32.08 9.87 -7.77
N VAL A 516 31.56 10.55 -6.75
CA VAL A 516 31.76 10.19 -5.34
C VAL A 516 30.44 10.22 -4.60
N GLN A 517 30.20 9.21 -3.77
CA GLN A 517 28.98 9.02 -2.99
C GLN A 517 29.34 8.28 -1.69
N ASP A 518 28.70 8.62 -0.58
CA ASP A 518 28.80 7.87 0.68
C ASP A 518 27.48 7.87 1.42
N ILE A 519 26.81 6.71 1.42
CA ILE A 519 25.49 6.52 2.01
C ILE A 519 25.56 6.15 3.49
N GLU A 520 26.63 5.47 3.94
CA GLU A 520 26.69 4.89 5.28
C GLU A 520 27.29 5.85 6.30
N SER A 521 28.38 6.56 5.94
CA SER A 521 29.10 7.43 6.87
C SER A 521 28.91 8.93 6.64
N ALA A 522 28.43 9.33 5.46
CA ALA A 522 28.32 10.74 5.06
C ALA A 522 29.65 11.52 5.27
N ASP A 523 30.79 10.91 4.94
CA ASP A 523 32.13 11.46 5.23
C ASP A 523 32.54 12.59 4.28
N VAL A 524 32.02 13.79 4.56
CA VAL A 524 32.40 15.03 3.85
C VAL A 524 33.90 15.32 3.98
N SER A 525 34.53 14.96 5.11
CA SER A 525 35.87 15.42 5.45
C SER A 525 36.97 14.78 4.60
N SER A 526 36.77 13.53 4.19
CA SER A 526 37.70 12.82 3.32
C SER A 526 37.34 12.95 1.85
N LEU A 527 36.05 13.11 1.53
CA LEU A 527 35.54 13.06 0.16
C LEU A 527 35.45 14.43 -0.50
N CYS A 528 35.21 15.51 0.26
CA CYS A 528 35.05 16.85 -0.29
C CYS A 528 36.31 17.72 -0.10
N PRO A 529 36.63 18.60 -1.08
CA PRO A 529 37.71 19.56 -0.92
C PRO A 529 37.43 20.49 0.27
N LYS A 530 38.47 20.86 1.01
CA LYS A 530 38.33 21.89 2.06
C LYS A 530 37.98 23.21 1.40
N GLU A 531 36.86 23.81 1.80
CA GLU A 531 36.53 25.17 1.37
C GLU A 531 37.73 26.10 1.65
N PRO A 532 38.14 26.95 0.69
CA PRO A 532 39.20 27.92 0.93
C PRO A 532 38.72 28.87 2.03
N GLY A 533 39.34 28.77 3.21
CA GLY A 533 38.92 29.48 4.41
C GLY A 533 38.70 30.97 4.17
N GLY A 534 37.51 31.44 4.55
CA GLY A 534 37.28 32.85 4.79
C GLY A 534 38.33 33.36 5.78
N LEU A 535 39.23 34.22 5.30
CA LEU A 535 40.14 35.00 6.11
C LEU A 535 39.33 35.98 6.99
N TYR A 536 38.75 35.48 8.08
CA TYR A 536 38.48 36.33 9.24
C TYR A 536 39.81 36.51 9.95
N GLY A 537 40.45 37.64 9.67
CA GLY A 537 41.59 38.13 10.42
C GLY A 537 41.23 38.22 11.91
N LEU A 538 41.72 37.27 12.70
CA LEU A 538 41.81 37.39 14.15
C LEU A 538 42.78 38.53 14.47
N GLY A 539 42.24 39.74 14.54
CA GLY A 539 42.90 40.87 15.16
C GLY A 539 43.21 40.52 16.62
N LYS A 540 44.49 40.31 16.91
CA LYS A 540 45.02 40.25 18.27
C LYS A 540 44.77 41.60 18.94
N CYS A 541 43.81 41.68 19.86
CA CYS A 541 43.84 42.70 20.91
C CYS A 541 44.72 42.17 22.05
N GLY A 542 45.99 42.60 22.05
CA GLY A 542 46.85 42.50 23.21
C GLY A 542 46.37 43.46 24.29
N TRP A 543 46.23 42.97 25.52
CA TRP A 543 46.11 43.79 26.71
C TRP A 543 47.51 43.97 27.31
N SER A 544 47.96 45.21 27.38
CA SER A 544 49.05 45.67 28.23
C SER A 544 48.68 47.07 28.72
N GLY A 545 48.46 47.21 30.02
CA GLY A 545 48.06 48.44 30.71
C GLY A 545 47.33 48.12 32.00
#